data_AF-A0A833FXX2-F1
#
_entry.id   AF-A0A833FXX2-F1
#
_cell.length_a   1.000
_cell.length_b   1.000
_cell.length_c   1.000
_cell.angle_alpha   90.00
_cell.angle_beta   90.00
_cell.angle_gamma   90.00
#
_symmetry.space_group_name_H-M   'P 1'
#
loop_
_entity.id
_entity.type
_entity.pdbx_description
1 polymer ?
#
loop_
_entity_poly.entity_id
_entity_poly.type
_entity_poly.pdbx_seq_one_letter_code
_entity_poly.pdbx_strand_id
1 'polypeptide(L)' 'MKAAILIHAAFEKPGAIQSWCEARDIKLAEIHSYKGEKLKDVDAFDILFVMGGPQSPREYVQYPYLSLE' A
#
# COMPACT_ATOMS: atom_id res chain seq x y z
N MET A 1 14.07 5.54 9.05
CA MET A 1 12.68 5.08 9.17
C MET A 1 12.26 4.45 7.84
N LYS A 2 11.43 3.42 7.88
CA LYS A 2 10.90 2.70 6.73
C LYS A 2 9.38 2.82 6.73
N ALA A 3 8.80 3.09 5.58
CA ALA A 3 7.37 3.09 5.39
C ALA A 3 7.00 2.11 4.26
N ALA A 4 5.84 1.48 4.39
CA ALA A 4 5.18 0.76 3.32
C ALA A 4 3.94 1.52 2.86
N ILE A 5 3.58 1.39 1.58
CA ILE A 5 2.35 1.93 1.03
C ILE A 5 1.63 0.87 0.21
N LEU A 6 0.39 0.56 0.61
CA LEU A 6 -0.47 -0.41 -0.03
C LEU A 6 -1.36 0.26 -1.07
N ILE A 7 -1.27 -0.19 -2.32
CA ILE A 7 -1.94 0.40 -3.49
C ILE A 7 -2.93 -0.62 -4.08
N HIS A 8 -4.21 -0.25 -4.16
CA HIS A 8 -5.30 -1.13 -4.61
C HIS A 8 -5.68 -0.97 -6.09
N ALA A 9 -5.11 0.01 -6.80
CA ALA A 9 -5.34 0.23 -8.23
C ALA A 9 -4.22 1.05 -8.89
N ALA A 10 -4.01 0.87 -10.19
CA ALA A 10 -2.93 1.54 -10.94
C ALA A 10 -3.00 3.08 -10.94
N PHE A 11 -4.18 3.65 -10.70
CA PHE A 11 -4.38 5.10 -10.67
C PHE A 11 -4.25 5.70 -9.25
N GLU A 12 -4.22 4.87 -8.20
CA GLU A 12 -4.09 5.29 -6.79
C GLU A 12 -2.61 5.48 -6.42
N LYS A 13 -1.99 6.52 -6.97
CA LYS A 13 -0.58 6.83 -6.76
C LYS A 13 -0.32 7.39 -5.34
N PRO A 14 0.89 7.20 -4.77
CA PRO A 14 1.25 7.75 -3.45
C PRO A 14 1.07 9.28 -3.27
N GLY A 15 1.14 10.05 -4.35
CA GLY A 15 0.90 11.50 -4.32
C GLY A 15 1.77 12.22 -3.28
N ALA A 16 1.14 13.05 -2.44
CA ALA A 16 1.84 13.83 -1.42
C ALA A 16 2.58 12.98 -0.36
N ILE A 17 2.20 11.70 -0.17
CA ILE A 17 2.87 10.80 0.78
C ILE A 17 4.31 10.54 0.33
N GLN A 18 4.53 10.37 -0.98
CA GLN A 18 5.88 10.17 -1.52
C GLN A 18 6.77 11.38 -1.21
N SER A 19 6.32 12.59 -1.54
CA SER A 19 7.09 13.81 -1.26
C SER A 19 7.29 14.04 0.25
N TRP A 20 6.31 13.67 1.08
CA TRP A 20 6.43 13.76 2.53
C TRP A 20 7.50 12.81 3.09
N CYS A 21 7.60 11.59 2.53
CA CYS A 21 8.63 10.61 2.88
C CYS A 21 10.02 11.07 2.42
N GLU A 22 10.13 11.53 1.17
CA GLU A 22 11.37 12.06 0.58
C GLU A 22 11.93 13.22 1.41
N ALA A 23 11.09 14.18 1.80
CA ALA A 23 11.48 15.34 2.61
C ALA A 23 11.96 14.98 4.04
N ARG A 24 11.79 13.73 4.48
CA ARG A 24 12.13 13.25 5.82
C ARG A 24 13.13 12.09 5.82
N ASP A 25 13.72 11.79 4.66
CA ASP A 25 14.62 10.64 4.48
C ASP A 25 13.98 9.30 4.91
N ILE A 26 12.66 9.17 4.71
CA ILE A 26 11.91 7.94 4.99
C ILE A 26 11.94 7.05 3.75
N LYS A 27 12.41 5.81 3.91
CA LYS A 27 12.42 4.84 2.81
C LYS A 27 11.01 4.29 2.59
N LEU A 28 10.36 4.69 1.50
CA LEU A 28 9.03 4.24 1.12
C LEU A 28 9.10 3.01 0.20
N ALA A 29 8.39 1.94 0.55
CA ALA A 29 8.23 0.74 -0.27
C ALA A 29 6.78 0.61 -0.75
N GLU A 30 6.57 0.55 -2.06
CA GLU A 30 5.25 0.33 -2.65
C GLU A 30 4.88 -1.15 -2.68
N ILE A 31 3.60 -1.44 -2.44
CA ILE A 31 3.01 -2.78 -2.48
C ILE A 31 1.73 -2.68 -3.31
N HIS A 32 1.78 -3.22 -4.52
CA HIS A 32 0.67 -3.22 -5.49
C HIS A 32 -0.16 -4.49 -5.31
N SER A 33 -1.07 -4.51 -4.33
CA SER A 33 -1.85 -5.72 -4.00
C SER A 33 -2.74 -6.19 -5.15
N TYR A 34 -3.24 -5.26 -5.98
CA TYR A 34 -3.99 -5.58 -7.20
C TYR A 34 -3.16 -6.33 -8.26
N LYS A 35 -1.83 -6.37 -8.14
CA LYS A 35 -0.92 -7.19 -8.96
C LYS A 35 -0.51 -8.50 -8.26
N GLY A 36 -1.06 -8.79 -7.09
CA GLY A 36 -0.73 -9.97 -6.29
C GLY A 36 0.52 -9.81 -5.41
N GLU A 37 1.05 -8.59 -5.25
CA GLU A 37 2.11 -8.33 -4.27
C GLU A 37 1.54 -8.46 -2.86
N LYS A 38 2.29 -9.10 -1.96
CA LYS A 38 1.88 -9.35 -0.59
C LYS A 38 2.40 -8.27 0.35
N LEU A 39 1.61 -7.96 1.38
CA LEU A 39 2.09 -7.18 2.49
C LEU A 39 3.28 -7.90 3.17
N LYS A 40 4.31 -7.15 3.53
CA LYS A 40 5.46 -7.68 4.28
C LYS A 40 5.08 -7.83 5.76
N ASP A 41 5.86 -8.61 6.50
CA ASP A 41 5.69 -8.73 7.95
C ASP A 41 5.71 -7.34 8.63
N VAL A 42 4.97 -7.19 9.72
CA VAL A 42 4.79 -5.92 10.43
C VAL A 42 6.11 -5.30 10.92
N ASP A 43 7.14 -6.11 11.14
CA ASP A 43 8.48 -5.66 11.56
C ASP A 43 9.30 -5.06 10.40
N ALA A 44 8.81 -5.11 9.16
CA ALA A 44 9.52 -4.63 7.98
C ALA A 44 9.45 -3.10 7.81
N PHE A 45 8.49 -2.42 8.46
CA PHE A 45 8.24 -0.99 8.33
C PHE A 45 7.77 -0.37 9.66
N ASP A 46 8.04 0.91 9.82
CA ASP A 46 7.61 1.70 10.98
C ASP A 46 6.21 2.32 10.76
N ILE A 47 5.80 2.49 9.49
CA ILE A 47 4.55 3.12 9.07
C ILE A 47 3.96 2.34 7.89
N LEU A 48 2.65 2.09 7.92
CA LEU A 48 1.89 1.60 6.78
C LEU A 48 0.88 2.67 6.32
N PHE A 49 0.99 3.08 5.06
CA PHE A 49 -0.03 3.86 4.37
C PHE A 49 -0.94 2.93 3.58
N VAL A 50 -2.26 3.09 3.72
CA VAL A 50 -3.26 2.32 2.96
C VAL A 50 -3.97 3.29 2.03
N MET A 51 -3.77 3.13 0.72
CA MET A 51 -4.34 4.03 -0.28
C MET A 51 -5.82 3.76 -0.51
N GLY A 52 -6.47 4.66 -1.25
CA GLY A 52 -7.81 4.39 -1.77
C GLY A 52 -7.83 3.22 -2.75
N GLY A 53 -9.03 2.92 -3.22
CA GLY A 53 -9.28 1.91 -4.22
C GLY A 53 -10.74 1.94 -4.65
N PRO A 54 -11.07 1.47 -5.87
CA PRO A 54 -12.45 1.38 -6.31
C PRO A 54 -13.25 0.28 -5.59
N GLN A 55 -12.62 -0.54 -4.76
CA GLN A 55 -13.21 -1.71 -4.12
C GLN A 55 -13.86 -1.37 -2.79
N SER A 56 -14.91 -2.12 -2.43
CA SER A 56 -15.37 -2.20 -1.05
C SER A 56 -14.53 -3.23 -0.28
N PRO A 57 -14.16 -2.97 0.99
CA PRO A 57 -13.35 -3.89 1.81
C PRO A 57 -13.98 -5.27 2.07
N ARG A 58 -15.23 -5.51 1.64
CA ARG A 58 -15.94 -6.79 1.84
C ARG A 58 -16.06 -7.61 0.56
N GLU A 59 -15.62 -7.09 -0.58
CA GLU A 59 -15.80 -7.71 -1.89
C GLU A 59 -14.71 -8.74 -2.21
N TYR A 60 -14.40 -9.63 -1.25
CA TYR A 60 -13.33 -10.63 -1.37
C TYR A 60 -13.52 -11.62 -2.52
N VAL A 61 -14.77 -11.84 -2.98
CA VAL A 61 -15.06 -12.70 -4.13
C VAL A 61 -14.65 -12.04 -5.45
N GLN A 62 -14.91 -10.73 -5.58
CA GLN A 62 -14.60 -9.96 -6.78
C GLN A 62 -13.14 -9.49 -6.79
N TYR A 63 -12.56 -9.26 -5.61
CA TYR A 63 -11.20 -8.80 -5.42
C TYR A 63 -10.45 -9.71 -4.42
N PRO A 64 -10.04 -10.93 -4.82
CA PRO A 64 -9.43 -11.90 -3.91
C PRO A 64 -8.14 -11.44 -3.24
N TYR A 65 -7.40 -10.52 -3.85
CA TYR A 65 -6.17 -9.98 -3.28
C TYR A 65 -6.39 -9.20 -1.98
N LEU A 66 -7.61 -8.71 -1.70
CA LEU A 66 -7.94 -8.09 -0.41
C LEU A 66 -7.77 -9.06 0.78
N SER A 67 -7.74 -10.37 0.53
CA SER A 67 -7.47 -11.38 1.56
C SER A 67 -5.98 -11.60 1.82
N LEU A 68 -5.10 -10.97 1.03
CA LEU A 68 -3.64 -11.05 1.14
C LEU A 68 -3.04 -9.82 1.83
N GLU A 69 -3.89 -8.87 2.22
CA GLU A 69 -3.56 -7.58 2.85
C GLU A 69 -3.62 -7.64 4.38
#